data_AF-A0AAC9MVY4-F1
#
_entry.id   AF-A0AAC9MVY4-F1
#
_cell.length_a   1.000
_cell.length_b   1.000
_cell.length_c   1.000
_cell.angle_alpha   90.00
_cell.angle_beta   90.00
_cell.angle_gamma   90.00
#
_symmetry.space_group_name_H-M   'P 1'
#
loop_
_entity.id
_entity.type
_entity.pdbx_description
1 polymer ?
#
loop_
_entity_poly.entity_id
_entity_poly.type
_entity_poly.pdbx_seq_one_letter_code
_entity_poly.pdbx_strand_id
1 'polypeptide(L)'
;MTASCAAAVSVHTATGGSFTLVLVANRSAGSVSLACRGRGFASFASREAGLLLRTVTTERPSATTTFNVIDRARQTGQLRVTVLGPRAIMQVAVGNLVLQRFIVPDRATLATATARVVDHLAEARSA
;
A
#
# COMPACT_ATOMS: atom_id res chain seq x y z
N MET A 1 3.19 -4.01 -24.96
CA MET A 1 2.87 -3.06 -23.87
C MET A 1 2.45 -3.87 -22.65
N THR A 2 3.25 -3.90 -21.57
CA THR A 2 2.82 -4.55 -20.32
C THR A 2 1.80 -3.66 -19.62
N ALA A 3 0.56 -4.13 -19.49
CA ALA A 3 -0.51 -3.40 -18.83
C ALA A 3 -0.16 -3.13 -17.37
N SER A 4 -0.36 -1.90 -16.91
CA SER A 4 -0.31 -1.56 -15.48
C SER A 4 -1.63 -1.95 -14.81
N CYS A 5 -1.58 -2.44 -13.58
CA CYS A 5 -2.77 -2.67 -12.76
C CYS A 5 -2.90 -1.54 -11.73
N ALA A 6 -4.07 -0.90 -11.67
CA ALA A 6 -4.37 0.11 -10.67
C ALA A 6 -5.57 -0.33 -9.83
N ALA A 7 -5.44 -0.24 -8.50
CA ALA A 7 -6.51 -0.53 -7.56
C ALA A 7 -6.71 0.65 -6.61
N ALA A 8 -7.95 1.07 -6.44
CA ALA A 8 -8.31 2.24 -5.66
C ALA A 8 -8.94 1.84 -4.32
N VAL A 9 -8.63 2.60 -3.26
CA VAL A 9 -9.11 2.40 -1.90
C VAL A 9 -9.47 3.75 -1.31
N SER A 10 -10.67 3.86 -0.71
CA SER A 10 -11.07 5.06 0.04
C SER A 10 -10.33 5.11 1.37
N VAL A 11 -9.71 6.26 1.66
CA VAL A 11 -8.94 6.50 2.88
C VAL A 11 -9.27 7.87 3.47
N HIS A 12 -9.03 8.03 4.76
CA HIS A 12 -9.06 9.33 5.43
C HIS A 12 -7.65 9.75 5.85
N THR A 13 -7.39 11.05 5.92
CA THR A 13 -6.22 11.56 6.63
C THR A 13 -6.51 11.69 8.13
N ALA A 14 -5.44 11.80 8.92
CA ALA A 14 -5.56 12.13 10.34
C ALA A 14 -6.30 13.46 10.60
N THR A 15 -6.32 14.36 9.60
CA THR A 15 -7.02 15.66 9.64
C THR A 15 -8.48 15.60 9.17
N GLY A 16 -9.03 14.42 8.90
CA GLY A 16 -10.46 14.21 8.58
C GLY A 16 -10.84 14.30 7.10
N GLY A 17 -9.89 14.56 6.19
CA GLY A 17 -10.17 14.60 4.76
C GLY A 17 -10.29 13.20 4.15
N SER A 18 -11.27 12.97 3.28
CA SER A 18 -11.44 11.72 2.52
C SER A 18 -10.76 11.80 1.16
N PHE A 19 -9.99 10.77 0.82
CA PHE A 19 -9.23 10.65 -0.43
C PHE A 19 -9.28 9.24 -1.00
N THR A 20 -8.95 9.14 -2.28
CA THR A 20 -8.68 7.86 -2.93
C THR A 20 -7.18 7.61 -2.93
N LEU A 21 -6.76 6.56 -2.21
CA LEU A 21 -5.44 5.95 -2.34
C LEU A 21 -5.46 5.00 -3.53
N VAL A 22 -4.48 5.09 -4.41
CA VAL A 22 -4.32 4.21 -5.56
C VAL A 22 -3.03 3.43 -5.42
N LEU A 23 -3.13 2.11 -5.50
CA LEU A 23 -2.01 1.19 -5.63
C LEU A 23 -1.82 0.91 -7.12
N VAL A 24 -0.65 1.24 -7.66
CA VAL A 24 -0.30 1.04 -9.07
C VAL A 24 0.80 0.01 -9.16
N ALA A 25 0.45 -1.18 -9.64
CA ALA A 25 1.40 -2.26 -9.90
C ALA A 25 2.14 -2.01 -11.22
N ASN A 26 3.46 -2.04 -11.17
CA ASN A 26 4.31 -2.07 -12.35
C ASN A 26 4.96 -3.45 -12.46
N ARG A 27 4.48 -4.21 -13.44
CA ARG A 27 4.93 -5.57 -13.72
C ARG A 27 6.41 -5.65 -14.09
N SER A 28 6.88 -4.82 -15.03
CA SER A 28 8.26 -4.89 -15.52
C SER A 28 9.28 -4.50 -14.45
N ALA A 29 8.89 -3.60 -13.53
CA ALA A 29 9.72 -3.19 -12.41
C ALA A 29 9.53 -4.07 -11.15
N GLY A 30 8.57 -4.99 -11.14
CA GLY A 30 8.25 -5.82 -9.98
C GLY A 30 7.88 -5.00 -8.73
N SER A 31 7.22 -3.86 -8.91
CA SER A 31 6.99 -2.86 -7.86
C SER A 31 5.55 -2.38 -7.80
N VAL A 32 5.19 -1.75 -6.68
CA VAL A 32 3.90 -1.11 -6.43
C VAL A 32 4.16 0.32 -6.01
N SER A 33 3.51 1.26 -6.67
CA SER A 33 3.51 2.66 -6.30
C SER A 33 2.23 3.03 -5.57
N LEU A 34 2.36 3.83 -4.51
CA LEU A 34 1.24 4.45 -3.81
C LEU A 34 1.08 5.88 -4.28
N ALA A 35 -0.15 6.21 -4.69
CA ALA A 35 -0.52 7.55 -5.12
C ALA A 35 -1.80 8.01 -4.44
N CYS A 36 -1.88 9.30 -4.16
CA CYS A 36 -3.09 9.93 -3.65
C CYS A 36 -3.28 11.27 -4.36
N ARG A 37 -4.51 11.62 -4.74
CA ARG A 37 -4.83 12.85 -5.50
C ARG A 37 -3.96 13.03 -6.76
N GLY A 38 -3.72 11.94 -7.49
CA GLY A 38 -2.89 11.94 -8.71
C GLY A 38 -1.38 12.11 -8.46
N ARG A 39 -0.91 12.09 -7.21
CA ARG A 39 0.51 12.24 -6.87
C ARG A 39 1.04 10.98 -6.20
N GLY A 40 2.02 10.34 -6.83
CA GLY A 40 2.83 9.28 -6.22
C GLY A 40 3.66 9.82 -5.06
N PHE A 41 3.69 9.08 -3.94
CA PHE A 41 4.44 9.47 -2.74
C PHE A 41 5.36 8.37 -2.18
N ALA A 42 5.10 7.09 -2.48
CA ALA A 42 5.96 5.99 -2.08
C ALA A 42 5.87 4.84 -3.08
N SER A 43 6.89 3.98 -3.11
CA SER A 43 6.89 2.73 -3.87
C SER A 43 7.60 1.62 -3.10
N PHE A 44 7.21 0.37 -3.33
CA PHE A 44 7.83 -0.82 -2.72
C PHE A 44 7.84 -1.99 -3.69
N ALA A 45 8.64 -3.02 -3.39
CA ALA A 45 8.75 -4.19 -4.25
C ALA A 45 7.59 -5.18 -4.04
N SER A 46 7.43 -6.08 -5.00
CA SER A 46 6.37 -7.10 -5.03
C SER A 46 6.34 -7.99 -3.79
N ARG A 47 7.49 -8.27 -3.17
CA ARG A 47 7.58 -9.05 -1.93
C ARG A 47 6.84 -8.35 -0.79
N GLU A 48 7.03 -7.05 -0.66
CA GLU A 48 6.39 -6.21 0.34
C GLU A 48 4.89 -6.06 0.10
N ALA A 49 4.44 -6.09 -1.17
CA ALA A 49 3.02 -6.20 -1.49
C ALA A 49 2.39 -7.48 -0.91
N GLY A 50 3.11 -8.60 -0.95
CA GLY A 50 2.69 -9.84 -0.29
C GLY A 50 2.62 -9.73 1.24
N LEU A 51 3.55 -8.99 1.86
CA LEU A 51 3.51 -8.71 3.31
C LEU A 51 2.32 -7.82 3.68
N LEU A 52 2.05 -6.79 2.88
CA LEU A 52 0.88 -5.94 3.03
C LEU A 52 -0.40 -6.79 2.97
N LEU A 53 -0.55 -7.62 1.92
CA LEU A 53 -1.71 -8.48 1.73
C LEU A 53 -1.95 -9.38 2.95
N ARG A 54 -0.93 -10.14 3.38
CA ARG A 54 -1.00 -11.01 4.55
C ARG A 54 -1.40 -10.28 5.83
N THR A 55 -0.96 -9.03 5.98
CA THR A 55 -1.28 -8.22 7.14
C THR A 55 -2.74 -7.79 7.12
N VAL A 56 -3.26 -7.32 5.99
CA VAL A 56 -4.63 -6.78 5.89
C VAL A 56 -5.71 -7.86 5.80
N THR A 57 -5.34 -9.09 5.42
CA THR A 57 -6.24 -10.26 5.41
C THR A 57 -6.18 -11.10 6.68
N THR A 58 -5.37 -10.72 7.67
CA THR A 58 -5.24 -11.50 8.91
C THR A 58 -6.57 -11.59 9.68
N GLU A 59 -6.85 -12.77 10.23
CA GLU A 59 -8.00 -12.99 11.14
C GLU A 59 -7.81 -12.29 12.48
N ARG A 60 -6.57 -11.94 12.84
CA ARG A 60 -6.27 -11.29 14.11
C ARG A 60 -6.97 -9.93 14.18
N PRO A 61 -7.53 -9.57 15.35
CA PRO A 61 -8.16 -8.26 15.55
C PRO A 61 -7.13 -7.12 15.56
N SER A 62 -5.86 -7.43 15.78
CA SER A 62 -4.76 -6.48 15.63
C SER A 62 -3.54 -7.14 15.00
N ALA A 63 -2.87 -6.38 14.13
CA ALA A 63 -1.60 -6.78 13.53
C ALA A 63 -0.82 -5.55 13.13
N THR A 64 0.50 -5.68 12.99
CA THR A 64 1.34 -4.62 12.45
C THR A 64 2.43 -5.24 11.61
N THR A 65 2.69 -4.63 10.45
CA THR A 65 3.89 -4.90 9.66
C THR A 65 4.55 -3.59 9.30
N THR A 66 5.87 -3.62 9.12
CA THR A 66 6.65 -2.49 8.65
C THR A 66 7.62 -3.01 7.60
N PHE A 67 7.72 -2.30 6.48
CA PHE A 67 8.66 -2.64 5.42
C PHE A 67 9.18 -1.39 4.72
N ASN A 68 10.29 -1.56 4.01
CA ASN A 68 10.97 -0.45 3.35
C ASN A 68 10.18 0.02 2.12
N VAL A 69 10.18 1.33 1.91
CA VAL A 69 9.66 1.99 0.71
C VAL A 69 10.70 2.96 0.17
N ILE A 70 10.59 3.30 -1.10
CA ILE A 70 11.28 4.44 -1.70
C ILE A 70 10.25 5.57 -1.82
N ASP A 71 10.52 6.69 -1.18
CA ASP A 71 9.64 7.86 -1.22
C ASP A 71 9.76 8.61 -2.56
N ARG A 72 8.98 9.69 -2.72
CA ARG A 72 9.03 10.53 -3.92
C ARG A 72 10.39 11.19 -4.14
N ALA A 73 11.12 11.52 -3.07
CA ALA A 73 12.45 12.11 -3.14
C ALA A 73 13.56 11.06 -3.38
N ARG A 74 13.20 9.81 -3.65
CA ARG A 74 14.10 8.66 -3.82
C ARG A 74 14.91 8.34 -2.56
N GLN A 75 14.38 8.70 -1.41
CA GLN A 75 14.92 8.35 -0.11
C GLN A 75 14.31 7.03 0.37
N THR A 76 15.10 6.25 1.11
CA THR A 76 14.59 5.06 1.78
C THR A 76 13.75 5.50 2.97
N GLY A 77 12.51 5.04 3.00
CA GLY A 77 11.57 5.22 4.10
C GLY A 77 10.98 3.89 4.55
N GLN A 78 9.98 3.98 5.42
CA GLN A 78 9.22 2.85 5.92
C GLN A 78 7.73 3.08 5.71
N LEU A 79 7.03 2.04 5.26
CA LEU A 79 5.59 1.94 5.33
C LEU A 79 5.23 1.01 6.48
N ARG A 80 4.61 1.58 7.52
CA ARG A 80 4.00 0.84 8.61
C ARG A 80 2.52 0.67 8.32
N VAL A 81 2.02 -0.56 8.40
CA VAL A 81 0.60 -0.89 8.28
C VAL A 81 0.16 -1.54 9.57
N THR A 82 -0.82 -0.92 10.23
CA THR A 82 -1.41 -1.39 11.49
C THR A 82 -2.87 -1.73 11.25
N VAL A 83 -3.27 -2.97 11.50
CA VAL A 83 -4.67 -3.40 11.47
C VAL A 83 -5.26 -3.30 12.87
N LEU A 84 -6.45 -2.73 12.98
CA LEU A 84 -7.22 -2.53 14.21
C LEU A 84 -8.70 -2.83 13.94
N GLY A 85 -9.11 -4.06 14.24
CA GLY A 85 -10.44 -4.59 13.95
C GLY A 85 -10.75 -4.46 12.44
N PRO A 86 -11.84 -3.75 12.07
CA PRO A 86 -12.21 -3.56 10.66
C PRO A 86 -11.34 -2.52 9.94
N ARG A 87 -10.48 -1.77 10.64
CA ARG A 87 -9.70 -0.65 10.07
C ARG A 87 -8.25 -1.03 9.83
N ALA A 88 -7.60 -0.33 8.90
CA ALA A 88 -6.15 -0.32 8.76
C ALA A 88 -5.61 1.11 8.80
N ILE A 89 -4.43 1.30 9.36
CA ILE A 89 -3.70 2.57 9.36
C ILE A 89 -2.42 2.34 8.57
N MET A 90 -2.21 3.15 7.54
CA MET A 90 -1.00 3.15 6.73
C MET A 90 -0.21 4.42 7.03
N GLN A 91 1.06 4.28 7.38
CA GLN A 91 1.93 5.41 7.70
C GLN A 91 3.23 5.29 6.92
N VAL A 92 3.55 6.31 6.13
CA VAL A 92 4.85 6.45 5.48
C VAL A 92 5.72 7.41 6.28
N ALA A 93 6.94 6.99 6.61
CA ALA A 93 7.92 7.80 7.31
C ALA A 93 9.31 7.69 6.66
N VAL A 94 10.10 8.76 6.76
CA VAL A 94 11.52 8.78 6.39
C VAL A 94 12.31 9.28 7.60
N GLY A 95 13.20 8.44 8.14
CA GLY A 95 13.80 8.68 9.44
C GLY A 95 12.72 8.86 10.52
N ASN A 96 12.77 9.98 11.25
CA ASN A 96 11.79 10.33 12.29
C ASN A 96 10.60 11.15 11.77
N LEU A 97 10.56 11.49 10.48
CA LEU A 97 9.52 12.32 9.90
C LEU A 97 8.39 11.45 9.33
N VAL A 98 7.16 11.64 9.82
CA VAL A 98 5.97 11.05 9.20
C VAL A 98 5.57 11.91 8.01
N LEU A 99 5.73 11.37 6.81
CA LEU A 99 5.36 12.05 5.57
C LEU A 99 3.86 12.03 5.35
N GLN A 100 3.24 10.88 5.62
CA GLN A 100 1.83 10.68 5.34
C GLN A 100 1.23 9.61 6.25
N ARG A 101 0.00 9.84 6.69
CA ARG A 101 -0.79 8.88 7.45
C ARG A 101 -2.21 8.80 6.91
N PHE A 102 -2.61 7.58 6.56
CA PHE A 102 -3.93 7.24 6.06
C PHE A 102 -4.64 6.27 7.00
N ILE A 103 -5.94 6.46 7.13
CA ILE A 103 -6.84 5.56 7.82
C ILE A 103 -7.73 4.94 6.74
N VAL A 104 -7.65 3.62 6.59
CA VAL A 104 -8.57 2.83 5.77
C VAL A 104 -9.74 2.40 6.69
N PRO A 105 -10.96 2.88 6.45
CA PRO A 105 -12.12 2.57 7.30
C PRO A 105 -12.51 1.10 7.28
N ASP A 106 -12.34 0.48 6.11
CA ASP A 106 -12.64 -0.91 5.87
C ASP A 106 -11.42 -1.60 5.27
N ARG A 107 -10.75 -2.42 6.09
CA ARG A 107 -9.57 -3.20 5.72
C ARG A 107 -9.85 -4.17 4.57
N ALA A 108 -11.10 -4.63 4.39
CA ALA A 108 -11.45 -5.56 3.32
C ALA A 108 -11.30 -4.91 1.93
N THR A 109 -11.55 -3.60 1.82
CA THR A 109 -11.30 -2.85 0.58
C THR A 109 -9.81 -2.78 0.24
N LEU A 110 -8.96 -2.54 1.24
CA LEU A 110 -7.51 -2.57 1.06
C LEU A 110 -7.01 -3.98 0.74
N ALA A 111 -7.57 -5.01 1.37
CA ALA A 111 -7.24 -6.40 1.08
C ALA A 111 -7.57 -6.76 -0.37
N THR A 112 -8.77 -6.41 -0.84
CA THR A 112 -9.21 -6.64 -2.22
C THR A 112 -8.32 -5.91 -3.23
N ALA A 113 -8.00 -4.64 -2.96
CA ALA A 113 -7.11 -3.86 -3.82
C ALA A 113 -5.68 -4.45 -3.86
N THR A 114 -5.16 -4.86 -2.70
CA THR A 114 -3.81 -5.44 -2.61
C THR A 114 -3.76 -6.81 -3.27
N ALA A 115 -4.80 -7.64 -3.15
CA ALA A 115 -4.90 -8.94 -3.80
C ALA A 115 -4.79 -8.79 -5.32
N ARG A 116 -5.59 -7.89 -5.93
CA ARG A 116 -5.52 -7.60 -7.37
C ARG A 116 -4.12 -7.21 -7.84
N VAL A 117 -3.43 -6.37 -7.05
CA VAL A 117 -2.07 -5.94 -7.35
C VAL A 117 -1.07 -7.11 -7.25
N VAL A 118 -1.19 -7.94 -6.22
CA VAL A 118 -0.33 -9.11 -6.02
C VAL A 118 -0.55 -10.14 -7.13
N ASP A 119 -1.79 -10.46 -7.47
CA ASP A 119 -2.13 -11.41 -8.53
C ASP A 119 -1.56 -10.94 -9.88
N HIS A 120 -1.75 -9.66 -10.20
CA HIS A 120 -1.19 -9.06 -11.42
C HIS A 120 0.35 -9.14 -11.48
N LEU A 121 1.03 -9.03 -10.33
CA LEU A 121 2.49 -9.17 -10.24
C LEU A 121 2.94 -10.64 -10.29
N ALA A 122 2.12 -11.58 -9.85
CA ALA A 122 2.43 -13.01 -9.83
C ALA A 122 2.33 -13.65 -11.23
N GLU A 123 1.35 -13.25 -12.03
CA GLU A 123 1.23 -13.68 -13.44
C GLU A 123 2.52 -13.44 -14.24
N ALA A 124 3.27 -12.40 -13.89
CA ALA A 124 4.52 -12.03 -14.56
C ALA A 124 5.71 -12.97 -14.27
N ARG A 125 5.66 -13.72 -13.17
CA ARG A 125 6.71 -14.67 -12.80
C ARG A 125 6.57 -16.01 -13.49
N SER A 126 5.42 -16.26 -14.13
CA SER A 126 5.09 -17.53 -14.79
C SER A 126 5.21 -17.46 -16.32
N ALA A 127 5.60 -16.30 -16.86
CA ALA A 127 5.79 -16.03 -18.28
C ALA A 127 7.28 -15.74 -18.56
#